data_AF-A0A832K8P9-F1
#
_entry.id   AF-A0A832K8P9-F1
#
_cell.length_a   1.000
_cell.length_b   1.000
_cell.length_c   1.000
_cell.angle_alpha   90.00
_cell.angle_beta   90.00
_cell.angle_gamma   90.00
#
_symmetry.space_group_name_H-M   'P 1'
#
loop_
_entity.id
_entity.type
_entity.pdbx_description
1 polymer ?
#
loop_
_entity_poly.entity_id
_entity_poly.type
_entity_poly.pdbx_seq_one_letter_code
_entity_poly.pdbx_strand_id
1 'polypeptide(L)'
;MSPEGSPGLDEASLKFKVVEDILDGRMDEALEQLSRRYRVPKPKVKVGRVKGTGKSWGCYDPRRRIIYAASSDQLRNPRVILHEFYHHLRCSLGSDKGGVEKYADRFADDYIRSYLEVRRGLPAYPGKK
;
A
#
# COMPACT_ATOMS: atom_id res chain seq x y z
N MET A 1 -16.36 18.12 -20.55
CA MET A 1 -15.99 18.71 -19.25
C MET A 1 -17.08 18.31 -18.26
N SER A 2 -16.69 17.64 -17.17
CA SER A 2 -17.51 17.06 -16.07
C SER A 2 -18.30 15.77 -16.38
N PRO A 3 -18.56 14.87 -15.39
CA PRO A 3 -18.48 15.04 -13.92
C PRO A 3 -17.38 14.17 -13.26
N GLU A 4 -16.60 14.67 -12.30
CA GLU A 4 -17.00 14.80 -10.88
C GLU A 4 -17.63 13.51 -10.32
N GLY A 5 -16.89 12.39 -10.45
CA GLY A 5 -17.15 11.20 -9.63
C GLY A 5 -16.95 11.55 -8.16
N SER A 6 -17.94 11.27 -7.32
CA SER A 6 -17.94 11.59 -5.89
C SER A 6 -16.65 11.06 -5.23
N PRO A 7 -15.72 11.93 -4.80
CA PRO A 7 -14.34 11.52 -4.45
C PRO A 7 -14.26 10.58 -3.25
N GLY A 8 -15.31 10.47 -2.43
CA GLY A 8 -15.34 9.61 -1.25
C GLY A 8 -15.63 8.12 -1.53
N LEU A 9 -16.48 7.81 -2.52
CA LEU A 9 -16.89 6.42 -2.81
C LEU A 9 -15.86 5.68 -3.69
N ASP A 10 -15.24 6.38 -4.64
CA ASP A 10 -14.19 5.84 -5.51
C ASP A 10 -12.92 5.51 -4.70
N GLU A 11 -12.49 6.41 -3.81
CA GLU A 11 -11.30 6.19 -3.00
C GLU A 11 -11.48 5.03 -2.01
N ALA A 12 -12.65 4.94 -1.37
CA ALA A 12 -12.96 3.84 -0.48
C ALA A 12 -13.02 2.48 -1.19
N SER A 13 -13.62 2.44 -2.38
CA SER A 13 -13.70 1.23 -3.19
C SER A 13 -12.31 0.77 -3.61
N LEU A 14 -11.42 1.71 -3.95
CA LEU A 14 -10.02 1.41 -4.23
C LEU A 14 -9.30 0.88 -2.99
N LYS A 15 -9.43 1.54 -1.83
CA LYS A 15 -8.78 1.09 -0.58
C LYS A 15 -9.24 -0.31 -0.19
N PHE A 16 -10.55 -0.56 -0.27
CA PHE A 16 -11.13 -1.88 -0.06
C PHE A 16 -10.53 -2.91 -1.02
N LYS A 17 -10.52 -2.60 -2.32
CA LYS A 17 -10.06 -3.53 -3.35
C LYS A 17 -8.58 -3.88 -3.21
N VAL A 18 -7.74 -2.88 -2.93
CA VAL A 18 -6.31 -3.08 -2.66
C VAL A 18 -6.09 -4.00 -1.46
N VAL A 19 -6.81 -3.78 -0.35
CA VAL A 19 -6.67 -4.65 0.83
C VAL A 19 -7.17 -6.06 0.55
N GLU A 20 -8.30 -6.21 -0.15
CA GLU A 20 -8.83 -7.51 -0.58
C GLU A 20 -7.82 -8.26 -1.46
N ASP A 21 -7.24 -7.59 -2.44
CA ASP A 21 -6.25 -8.19 -3.34
C ASP A 21 -4.98 -8.64 -2.62
N ILE A 22 -4.50 -7.87 -1.63
CA ILE A 22 -3.36 -8.29 -0.80
C ILE A 22 -3.72 -9.55 0.01
N LEU A 23 -4.90 -9.59 0.63
CA LEU A 23 -5.35 -10.74 1.42
C LEU A 23 -5.50 -12.00 0.54
N ASP A 24 -6.02 -11.85 -0.67
CA ASP A 24 -6.13 -12.92 -1.68
C ASP A 24 -4.77 -13.34 -2.28
N GLY A 25 -3.71 -12.56 -2.05
CA GLY A 25 -2.39 -12.77 -2.63
C GLY A 25 -2.25 -12.30 -4.08
N ARG A 26 -3.21 -11.51 -4.60
CA ARG A 26 -3.18 -10.85 -5.91
C ARG A 26 -2.29 -9.60 -5.89
N MET A 27 -1.00 -9.82 -5.57
CA MET A 27 -0.04 -8.74 -5.35
C MET A 27 0.20 -7.85 -6.57
N ASP A 28 0.18 -8.42 -7.78
CA ASP A 28 0.37 -7.63 -8.99
C ASP A 28 -0.78 -6.63 -9.20
N GLU A 29 -2.02 -7.08 -9.01
CA GLU A 29 -3.23 -6.25 -9.12
C GLU A 29 -3.26 -5.15 -8.05
N ALA A 30 -2.92 -5.50 -6.80
CA ALA A 30 -2.88 -4.53 -5.70
C ALA A 30 -1.87 -3.40 -5.98
N LEU A 31 -0.66 -3.76 -6.44
CA LEU A 31 0.38 -2.79 -6.74
C LEU A 31 0.09 -2.00 -8.02
N GLU A 32 -0.54 -2.61 -9.02
CA GLU A 32 -1.00 -1.92 -10.22
C GLU A 32 -2.01 -0.82 -9.88
N GLN A 33 -3.01 -1.11 -9.04
CA GLN A 33 -3.98 -0.12 -8.56
C GLN A 33 -3.32 1.03 -7.81
N LEU A 34 -2.44 0.71 -6.86
CA LEU A 34 -1.70 1.71 -6.09
C LEU A 34 -0.82 2.59 -7.00
N SER A 35 -0.07 1.98 -7.91
CA SER A 35 0.79 2.69 -8.85
C SER A 35 0.02 3.60 -9.79
N ARG A 36 -1.14 3.17 -10.29
CA ARG A 36 -2.03 4.03 -11.08
C ARG A 36 -2.58 5.20 -10.26
N ARG A 37 -3.04 4.93 -9.04
CA ARG A 37 -3.63 5.94 -8.14
C ARG A 37 -2.64 7.04 -7.76
N TYR A 38 -1.39 6.67 -7.50
CA TYR A 38 -0.34 7.60 -7.08
C TYR A 38 0.59 8.03 -8.23
N ARG A 39 0.39 7.52 -9.44
CA ARG A 39 1.19 7.80 -10.63
C ARG A 39 2.68 7.54 -10.42
N VAL A 40 3.01 6.43 -9.76
CA VAL A 40 4.38 5.97 -9.52
C VAL A 40 4.64 4.64 -10.23
N PRO A 41 5.89 4.36 -10.66
CA PRO A 41 6.21 3.09 -11.32
C PRO A 41 5.89 1.89 -10.42
N LYS A 42 5.31 0.81 -10.96
CA LYS A 42 5.01 -0.40 -10.18
C LYS A 42 6.29 -0.98 -9.56
N PRO A 43 6.38 -1.11 -8.22
CA PRO A 43 7.51 -1.80 -7.59
C PRO A 43 7.39 -3.30 -7.87
N LYS A 44 8.54 -3.99 -7.94
CA LYS A 44 8.57 -5.45 -8.00
C LYS A 44 8.41 -6.01 -6.59
N VAL A 45 7.99 -7.27 -6.49
CA VAL A 45 7.84 -7.97 -5.20
C VAL A 45 8.72 -9.21 -5.19
N LYS A 46 9.39 -9.47 -4.07
CA LYS A 46 10.15 -10.70 -3.85
C LYS A 46 9.97 -11.25 -2.44
N VAL A 47 9.82 -12.56 -2.34
CA VAL A 47 9.92 -13.27 -1.06
C VAL A 47 11.39 -13.56 -0.77
N GLY A 48 11.79 -13.29 0.47
CA GLY A 48 13.12 -13.60 0.97
C GLY A 48 13.71 -12.45 1.74
N ARG A 49 14.67 -12.77 2.62
CA ARG A 49 15.42 -11.74 3.36
C ARG A 49 16.50 -11.15 2.48
N VAL A 50 16.59 -9.82 2.46
CA VAL A 50 17.81 -9.15 2.02
C VAL A 50 18.90 -9.47 3.04
N LYS A 51 20.06 -9.92 2.57
CA LYS A 51 21.20 -10.25 3.43
C LYS A 51 21.64 -8.97 4.16
N GLY A 52 21.52 -8.94 5.48
CA GLY A 52 21.93 -7.79 6.33
C GLY A 52 20.79 -6.88 6.81
N THR A 53 19.54 -7.08 6.41
CA THR A 53 18.39 -6.40 7.01
C THR A 53 17.86 -7.24 8.18
N GLY A 54 17.68 -6.63 9.36
CA GLY A 54 17.29 -7.31 10.61
C GLY A 54 15.89 -7.94 10.61
N LYS A 55 15.30 -8.10 11.80
CA LYS A 55 14.01 -8.77 12.07
C LYS A 55 12.76 -8.08 11.47
N SER A 56 12.85 -7.35 10.36
CA SER A 56 11.69 -6.71 9.75
C SER A 56 10.86 -7.71 8.94
N TRP A 57 9.54 -7.49 8.91
CA TRP A 57 8.58 -8.32 8.17
C TRP A 57 8.57 -8.00 6.66
N GLY A 58 8.98 -6.78 6.30
CA GLY A 58 9.20 -6.30 4.94
C GLY A 58 10.36 -5.31 4.86
N CYS A 59 10.80 -4.99 3.63
CA CYS A 59 11.77 -3.93 3.36
C CYS A 59 11.68 -3.49 1.88
N TYR A 60 11.54 -2.19 1.64
CA TYR A 60 11.64 -1.57 0.33
C TYR A 60 13.10 -1.22 -0.01
N ASP A 61 13.58 -1.73 -1.15
CA ASP A 61 14.86 -1.36 -1.75
C ASP A 61 14.64 -0.28 -2.82
N PRO A 62 15.03 0.98 -2.56
CA PRO A 62 14.85 2.08 -3.50
C PRO A 62 15.73 1.96 -4.75
N ARG A 63 16.91 1.33 -4.65
CA ARG A 63 17.84 1.18 -5.77
C ARG A 63 17.28 0.20 -6.80
N ARG A 64 16.63 -0.86 -6.34
CA ARG A 64 16.07 -1.91 -7.20
C ARG A 64 14.57 -1.77 -7.44
N ARG A 65 13.90 -0.87 -6.70
CA ARG A 65 12.44 -0.69 -6.65
C ARG A 65 11.73 -2.01 -6.36
N ILE A 66 12.18 -2.70 -5.31
CA ILE A 66 11.67 -4.02 -4.91
C ILE A 66 11.15 -3.93 -3.48
N ILE A 67 9.92 -4.39 -3.26
CA ILE A 67 9.39 -4.72 -1.94
C ILE A 67 9.80 -6.15 -1.63
N TYR A 68 10.63 -6.32 -0.60
CA TYR A 68 10.96 -7.62 -0.04
C TYR A 68 10.02 -7.92 1.11
N ALA A 69 9.50 -9.14 1.16
CA ALA A 69 8.78 -9.67 2.31
C ALA A 69 9.54 -10.84 2.91
N ALA A 70 9.54 -10.94 4.24
CA ALA A 70 10.26 -11.98 4.97
C ALA A 70 9.75 -13.40 4.65
N SER A 71 8.48 -13.53 4.27
CA SER A 71 7.83 -14.79 3.89
C SER A 71 6.63 -14.53 2.97
N SER A 72 6.11 -15.59 2.34
CA SER A 72 4.89 -15.52 1.52
C SER A 72 3.65 -15.11 2.33
N ASP A 73 3.64 -15.40 3.63
CA ASP A 73 2.60 -14.95 4.55
C ASP A 73 2.62 -13.41 4.69
N GLN A 74 3.81 -12.81 4.79
CA GLN A 74 3.93 -11.36 4.86
C GLN A 74 3.59 -10.65 3.55
N LEU A 75 3.63 -11.36 2.42
CA LEU A 75 3.06 -10.83 1.17
C LEU A 75 1.54 -10.69 1.23
N ARG A 76 0.87 -11.44 2.09
CA ARG A 76 -0.58 -11.35 2.29
C ARG A 76 -0.96 -10.44 3.45
N ASN A 77 0.01 -9.76 4.05
CA ASN A 77 -0.21 -8.83 5.15
C ASN A 77 -0.39 -7.41 4.59
N PRO A 78 -1.62 -6.85 4.56
CA PRO A 78 -1.87 -5.54 3.99
C PRO A 78 -1.05 -4.45 4.68
N ARG A 79 -0.87 -4.55 6.00
CA ARG A 79 -0.11 -3.55 6.76
C ARG A 79 1.33 -3.47 6.29
N VAL A 80 1.99 -4.62 6.10
CA VAL A 80 3.39 -4.68 5.64
C VAL A 80 3.50 -4.16 4.20
N ILE A 81 2.66 -4.64 3.29
CA ILE A 81 2.71 -4.23 1.88
C ILE A 81 2.46 -2.73 1.71
N LEU A 82 1.43 -2.19 2.37
CA LEU A 82 1.10 -0.77 2.29
C LEU A 82 2.19 0.10 2.92
N HIS A 83 2.79 -0.36 4.02
CA HIS A 83 3.92 0.31 4.66
C HIS A 83 5.12 0.40 3.69
N GLU A 84 5.53 -0.72 3.09
CA GLU A 84 6.65 -0.72 2.13
C GLU A 84 6.32 0.06 0.84
N PHE A 85 5.07 -0.01 0.38
CA PHE A 85 4.63 0.79 -0.75
C PHE A 85 4.68 2.29 -0.46
N TYR A 86 4.40 2.72 0.76
CA TYR A 86 4.53 4.13 1.13
C TYR A 86 5.99 4.62 1.03
N HIS A 87 6.96 3.79 1.44
CA HIS A 87 8.38 4.09 1.25
C HIS A 87 8.75 4.20 -0.23
N HIS A 88 8.18 3.31 -1.06
CA HIS A 88 8.30 3.39 -2.52
C HIS A 88 7.72 4.70 -3.09
N LEU A 89 6.53 5.09 -2.66
CA LEU A 89 5.86 6.33 -3.07
C LEU A 89 6.73 7.55 -2.75
N ARG A 90 7.20 7.65 -1.50
CA ARG A 90 8.05 8.76 -1.03
C ARG A 90 9.35 8.88 -1.80
N CYS A 91 10.01 7.75 -2.04
CA CYS A 91 11.24 7.71 -2.82
C CYS A 91 11.00 8.10 -4.29
N SER A 92 9.88 7.64 -4.88
CA SER A 92 9.53 7.93 -6.27
C SER A 92 9.16 9.40 -6.50
N LEU A 93 8.65 10.09 -5.48
CA LEU A 93 8.31 11.51 -5.54
C LEU A 93 9.49 12.45 -5.19
N GLY A 94 10.73 11.94 -5.20
CA GLY A 94 11.93 12.77 -5.04
C GLY A 94 12.14 13.33 -3.64
N SER A 95 11.56 12.72 -2.61
CA SER A 95 11.89 13.11 -1.24
C SER A 95 13.17 12.41 -0.78
N ASP A 96 14.26 13.18 -0.66
CA ASP A 96 15.63 12.73 -0.28
C ASP A 96 15.75 12.04 1.09
N LYS A 97 14.66 11.97 1.85
CA LYS A 97 14.60 11.26 3.14
C LYS A 97 13.46 10.26 3.08
N GLY A 98 13.80 8.99 3.25
CA GLY A 98 12.89 7.84 3.32
C GLY A 98 11.64 8.13 4.14
N GLY A 99 10.55 7.43 3.85
CA GLY A 99 9.26 7.65 4.50
C GLY A 99 9.44 7.67 6.02
N VAL A 100 8.84 8.65 6.70
CA VAL A 100 8.81 8.60 8.17
C VAL A 100 7.92 7.41 8.54
N GLU A 101 8.46 6.46 9.32
CA GLU A 101 7.79 5.22 9.75
C GLU A 101 6.32 5.47 10.16
N LYS A 102 6.10 6.53 10.96
CA LYS A 102 4.77 6.96 11.42
C LYS A 102 3.79 7.28 10.28
N TYR A 103 4.25 7.83 9.17
CA TYR A 103 3.40 8.08 8.00
C TYR A 103 3.14 6.81 7.20
N ALA A 104 4.11 5.91 7.12
CA ALA A 104 3.92 4.59 6.50
C ALA A 104 2.88 3.77 7.27
N ASP A 105 2.95 3.77 8.60
CA ASP A 105 1.93 3.16 9.45
C ASP A 105 0.55 3.78 9.25
N ARG A 106 0.45 5.13 9.28
CA ARG A 106 -0.81 5.83 9.05
C ARG A 106 -1.41 5.55 7.68
N PHE A 107 -0.58 5.45 6.65
CA PHE A 107 -1.00 5.10 5.29
C PHE A 107 -1.61 3.70 5.27
N ALA A 108 -0.96 2.73 5.91
CA ALA A 108 -1.49 1.38 6.02
C ALA A 108 -2.80 1.32 6.84
N ASP A 109 -2.85 2.00 7.99
CA ASP A 109 -4.02 2.06 8.86
C ASP A 109 -5.25 2.66 8.16
N ASP A 110 -5.07 3.67 7.31
CA ASP A 110 -6.15 4.29 6.53
C ASP A 110 -6.82 3.29 5.56
N TYR A 111 -6.05 2.51 4.82
CA TYR A 111 -6.56 1.47 3.93
C TYR A 111 -7.25 0.34 4.70
N ILE A 112 -6.62 -0.15 5.77
CA ILE A 112 -7.18 -1.22 6.61
C ILE A 112 -8.49 -0.78 7.26
N ARG A 113 -8.54 0.45 7.76
CA ARG A 113 -9.77 1.02 8.33
C ARG A 113 -10.88 1.07 7.30
N SER A 114 -10.60 1.58 6.11
CA SER A 114 -11.59 1.65 5.02
C SER A 114 -12.14 0.26 4.66
N TYR A 115 -11.26 -0.75 4.57
CA TYR A 115 -11.66 -2.14 4.36
C TYR A 115 -12.59 -2.66 5.48
N LEU A 116 -12.24 -2.43 6.74
CA LEU A 116 -13.03 -2.89 7.90
C LEU A 116 -14.39 -2.18 7.98
N GLU A 117 -14.46 -0.88 7.67
CA GLU A 117 -15.71 -0.12 7.65
C GLU A 117 -16.67 -0.69 6.60
N VAL A 118 -16.22 -0.87 5.36
CA VAL A 118 -17.02 -1.47 4.27
C VAL A 118 -17.46 -2.90 4.63
N ARG A 119 -16.54 -3.73 5.13
CA ARG A 119 -16.84 -5.12 5.50
C ARG A 119 -17.83 -5.24 6.66
N ARG A 120 -17.91 -4.24 7.54
CA ARG A 120 -18.91 -4.15 8.63
C ARG A 120 -20.25 -3.57 8.16
N GLY A 121 -20.40 -3.25 6.87
CA GLY A 121 -21.60 -2.62 6.32
C GLY A 121 -21.72 -1.13 6.66
N LEU A 122 -20.63 -0.48 7.09
CA LEU A 122 -20.61 0.96 7.31
C LEU A 122 -20.31 1.68 5.99
N PRO A 123 -20.93 2.85 5.73
CA PRO A 123 -20.57 3.67 4.59
C PRO A 123 -19.11 4.07 4.73
N ALA A 124 -18.36 3.92 3.63
CA ALA A 124 -16.94 4.20 3.67
C ALA A 124 -16.66 5.68 3.96
N TYR A 125 -15.66 5.92 4.81
CA TYR A 125 -15.44 7.24 5.40
C TYR A 125 -14.89 8.24 4.37
N PRO A 126 -15.55 9.40 4.14
CA PRO A 126 -14.92 10.51 3.43
C PRO A 126 -13.83 11.06 4.37
N GLY A 127 -12.56 10.87 3.99
CA GLY A 127 -11.40 11.24 4.82
C GLY A 127 -11.52 12.63 5.45
N LYS A 128 -11.06 12.78 6.70
CA LYS A 128 -11.06 14.09 7.37
C LYS A 128 -10.18 15.07 6.58
N LYS A 129 -10.77 16.20 6.18
CA LYS A 129 -10.07 17.36 5.63
C LYS A 129 -9.06 17.93 6.63
#